data_AF-A0A453B248-F1
#
_entry.id   AF-A0A453B248-F1
#
_cell.length_a   1.000
_cell.length_b   1.000
_cell.length_c   1.000
_cell.angle_alpha   90.00
_cell.angle_beta   90.00
_cell.angle_gamma   90.00
#
_symmetry.space_group_name_H-M   'P 1'
#
loop_
_entity.id
_entity.type
_entity.pdbx_description
1 polymer ?
#
loop_
_entity_poly.entity_id
_entity_poly.type
_entity_poly.pdbx_seq_one_letter_code
_entity_poly.pdbx_strand_id
1 'polypeptide(L)' 'DIMQKTLIVWGEQDKVFPMELAHRLKRHLDGNSRLAVIHNAGHAVNLEKPTDVCKSIIEFFQEPIPEASNDERV' A
#
# COMPACT_ATOMS: atom_id res chain seq x y z
N ASP A 1 15.61 7.59 -3.12
CA ASP A 1 14.19 7.76 -2.73
C ASP A 1 13.27 7.04 -3.70
N ILE A 2 12.19 6.43 -3.20
CA ILE A 2 11.16 5.79 -4.01
C ILE A 2 10.06 6.84 -4.24
N MET A 3 9.99 7.36 -5.47
CA MET A 3 9.05 8.42 -5.84
C MET A 3 7.78 7.88 -6.51
N GLN A 4 7.81 6.61 -6.91
CA GLN A 4 6.69 5.93 -7.56
C GLN A 4 5.54 5.75 -6.57
N LYS A 5 4.32 5.98 -7.06
CA LYS A 5 3.10 5.62 -6.35
C LYS A 5 3.19 4.14 -5.94
N THR A 6 2.99 3.85 -4.67
CA THR A 6 3.22 2.51 -4.10
C THR A 6 2.01 2.01 -3.33
N LEU A 7 1.58 0.78 -3.62
CA LEU A 7 0.62 0.05 -2.80
C LEU A 7 1.36 -0.90 -1.87
N ILE A 8 1.09 -0.80 -0.57
CA ILE A 8 1.51 -1.77 0.44
C ILE A 8 0.29 -2.62 0.78
N VAL A 9 0.38 -3.93 0.64
CA VAL A 9 -0.68 -4.88 1.04
C VAL A 9 -0.18 -5.67 2.25
N TRP A 10 -0.96 -5.72 3.33
CA TRP A 10 -0.52 -6.29 4.60
C TRP A 10 -1.64 -7.08 5.28
N GLY A 11 -1.34 -8.26 5.82
CA GLY A 11 -2.29 -9.02 6.63
C GLY A 11 -2.34 -8.51 8.07
N GLU A 12 -3.54 -8.23 8.59
CA GLU A 12 -3.76 -7.74 9.95
C GLU A 12 -3.11 -8.62 11.04
N GLN A 13 -3.03 -9.93 10.79
CA GLN A 13 -2.59 -10.94 11.73
C GLN A 13 -1.19 -11.50 11.36
N ASP A 14 -0.41 -10.76 10.57
CA ASP A 14 0.95 -11.17 10.22
C ASP A 14 1.83 -11.31 11.47
N LYS A 15 2.24 -12.56 11.76
CA LYS A 15 3.10 -12.92 12.90
C LYS A 15 4.59 -12.93 12.55
N VAL A 16 4.94 -12.82 11.28
CA VAL A 16 6.32 -12.72 10.78
C VAL A 16 6.74 -11.25 10.78
N PHE A 17 5.87 -10.38 10.25
CA PHE A 17 6.08 -8.93 10.24
C PHE A 17 4.93 -8.20 10.95
N PRO A 18 5.15 -7.72 12.19
CA PRO A 18 4.14 -7.00 12.96
C PRO A 18 3.62 -5.75 12.24
N MET A 19 2.35 -5.39 12.48
CA MET A 19 1.68 -4.23 11.87
C MET A 19 2.43 -2.90 12.01
N GLU A 20 3.23 -2.73 13.06
CA GLU A 20 4.07 -1.54 13.22
C GLU A 20 5.02 -1.33 12.03
N LEU A 21 5.56 -2.42 11.46
CA LEU A 21 6.45 -2.37 10.29
C LEU A 21 5.72 -1.86 9.05
N ALA A 22 4.45 -2.24 8.85
CA ALA A 22 3.63 -1.72 7.74
C ALA A 22 3.49 -0.19 7.82
N HIS A 23 3.23 0.33 9.02
CA HIS A 23 3.10 1.76 9.25
C HIS A 23 4.44 2.50 9.13
N ARG A 24 5.54 1.88 9.60
CA ARG A 24 6.90 2.42 9.42
C ARG A 24 7.27 2.49 7.94
N LEU A 25 6.98 1.45 7.16
CA LEU A 25 7.21 1.42 5.72
C LEU A 25 6.38 2.51 5.02
N LYS A 26 5.10 2.64 5.36
CA LYS A 26 4.26 3.72 4.81
C LYS A 26 4.83 5.11 5.10
N ARG A 27 5.33 5.36 6.31
CA ARG A 27 5.97 6.64 6.67
C ARG A 27 7.26 6.88 5.89
N HIS A 28 8.04 5.83 5.62
CA HIS A 28 9.30 5.93 4.87
C HIS A 28 9.10 6.18 3.37
N LEU A 29 7.92 5.91 2.83
CA LEU A 29 7.57 6.14 1.43
C LEU A 29 6.86 7.50 1.20
N ASP A 30 7.03 8.45 2.13
CA ASP A 30 6.79 9.90 1.99
C ASP A 30 5.54 10.31 1.19
N GLY A 31 4.35 9.91 1.67
CA GLY A 31 3.05 10.38 1.13
C GLY A 31 2.58 9.71 -0.16
N ASN A 32 3.50 9.19 -0.98
CA ASN A 32 3.19 8.51 -2.25
C ASN A 32 2.81 7.02 -2.08
N SER A 33 2.45 6.60 -0.88
CA SER A 33 2.08 5.22 -0.58
C SER A 33 0.69 5.07 0.02
N ARG A 34 -0.03 4.02 -0.37
CA ARG A 34 -1.26 3.57 0.28
C ARG A 34 -1.01 2.24 0.99
N LEU A 35 -1.51 2.10 2.22
CA LEU A 35 -1.49 0.84 2.95
C LEU A 35 -2.90 0.22 2.92
N ALA A 36 -3.03 -0.95 2.30
CA ALA A 36 -4.20 -1.79 2.32
C ALA A 36 -4.01 -2.89 3.37
N VAL A 37 -4.70 -2.78 4.50
CA VAL A 37 -4.72 -3.82 5.53
C VAL A 37 -5.85 -4.80 5.23
N ILE A 38 -5.50 -6.07 5.09
CA ILE A 38 -6.45 -7.15 4.82
C ILE A 38 -6.79 -7.84 6.15
N HIS A 39 -8.05 -7.68 6.58
CA HIS A 39 -8.54 -8.27 7.82
C HIS A 39 -8.58 -9.79 7.74
N ASN A 40 -8.34 -10.43 8.89
CA ASN A 40 -8.39 -11.88 9.04
C ASN A 40 -7.46 -12.63 8.04
N ALA A 41 -6.24 -12.09 7.88
CA ALA A 41 -5.16 -12.65 7.06
C ALA A 41 -3.81 -12.46 7.74
N GLY A 42 -2.92 -13.44 7.60
CA GLY A 42 -1.56 -13.43 8.10
C GLY A 42 -0.53 -13.02 7.06
N HIS A 43 0.64 -13.64 7.11
CA HIS A 43 1.80 -13.26 6.31
C HIS A 43 1.61 -13.52 4.81
N ALA A 44 0.98 -14.65 4.46
CA ALA A 44 0.79 -15.06 3.08
C ALA A 44 -0.52 -14.50 2.51
N VAL A 45 -0.71 -13.18 2.64
CA VAL A 45 -1.99 -12.48 2.34
C VAL A 45 -2.53 -12.77 0.93
N ASN A 46 -1.65 -12.96 -0.06
CA ASN A 46 -2.00 -13.32 -1.43
C ASN A 46 -2.58 -14.74 -1.57
N LEU A 47 -2.22 -15.66 -0.68
CA LEU A 47 -2.78 -17.03 -0.65
C LEU A 47 -4.02 -17.11 0.23
N GLU A 48 -4.05 -16.37 1.33
CA GLU A 48 -5.13 -16.41 2.32
C GLU A 48 -6.37 -15.62 1.85
N LYS A 49 -6.16 -14.49 1.17
CA LYS A 49 -7.23 -13.57 0.72
C LYS A 49 -7.00 -13.09 -0.73
N PRO A 50 -6.90 -14.01 -1.71
CA PRO A 50 -6.54 -13.66 -3.09
C PRO A 50 -7.48 -12.62 -3.72
N THR A 51 -8.79 -12.72 -3.45
CA THR A 51 -9.78 -11.78 -3.98
C THR A 51 -9.59 -10.36 -3.45
N ASP A 52 -9.33 -10.20 -2.14
CA ASP A 52 -9.13 -8.88 -1.52
C ASP A 52 -7.82 -8.23 -1.97
N VAL A 53 -6.78 -9.05 -2.16
CA VAL A 53 -5.50 -8.59 -2.73
C VAL A 53 -5.69 -8.15 -4.18
N CYS A 54 -6.31 -8.96 -5.04
CA CYS A 54 -6.59 -8.59 -6.42
C CYS A 54 -7.44 -7.32 -6.52
N LYS A 55 -8.48 -7.20 -5.70
CA LYS A 55 -9.31 -5.99 -5.62
C LYS A 55 -8.47 -4.76 -5.28
N SER A 56 -7.62 -4.85 -4.25
CA SER A 56 -6.74 -3.75 -3.83
C SER A 56 -5.79 -3.29 -4.94
N ILE A 57 -5.28 -4.23 -5.74
CA ILE A 57 -4.41 -3.98 -6.90
C ILE A 57 -5.19 -3.31 -8.03
N ILE A 58 -6.37 -3.83 -8.38
CA ILE A 58 -7.21 -3.26 -9.43
C ILE A 58 -7.61 -1.82 -9.09
N GLU A 59 -8.07 -1.59 -7.85
CA GLU A 59 -8.42 -0.25 -7.36
C GLU A 59 -7.21 0.69 -7.44
N PHE A 60 -6.02 0.22 -7.06
CA PHE A 60 -4.79 1.01 -7.16
C PHE A 60 -4.46 1.48 -8.57
N PHE A 61 -4.68 0.63 -9.59
CA PHE A 61 -4.48 1.00 -10.99
C PHE A 61 -5.57 1.94 -11.54
N GLN A 62 -6.73 1.99 -10.90
CA GLN A 62 -7.83 2.88 -11.28
C GLN A 62 -7.77 4.24 -10.57
N GLU A 63 -7.01 4.37 -9.49
CA GLU A 63 -6.82 5.64 -8.81
C GLU A 63 -6.15 6.66 -9.73
N PRO A 64 -6.58 7.93 -9.69
CA PRO A 64 -5.94 8.99 -10.47
C PRO A 64 -4.45 9.09 -10.11
N ILE A 65 -3.65 9.44 -11.12
CA ILE A 65 -2.27 9.86 -10.90
C ILE A 65 -2.37 11.19 -10.14
N PRO A 66 -1.71 11.35 -8.98
CA PRO A 66 -1.61 12.65 -8.34
C PRO A 66 -1.10 13.63 -9.39
N GLU A 67 -1.88 14.69 -9.70
CA GLU A 67 -1.44 15.70 -10.64
C GLU A 67 -0.04 16.13 -10.23
N ALA A 68 0.93 16.02 -11.15
CA ALA A 68 2.23 16.61 -10.94
C ALA A 68 1.95 18.07 -10.56
N SER A 69 2.39 18.48 -9.37
CA SER A 69 2.24 19.86 -8.93
C SER A 69 2.80 20.73 -10.04
N ASN A 70 1.92 21.47 -10.72
CA ASN A 70 2.30 22.57 -11.59
C ASN A 70 2.89 23.66 -10.69
N ASP A 71 4.11 23.42 -10.22
CA ASP A 71 4.98 24.44 -9.66
C ASP A 71 5.77 25.07 -10.81
N GLU A 72 5.02 25.61 -11.77
CA GLU A 72 5.50 26.71 -12.61
C GLU A 72 5.05 28.00 -11.92
N ARG A 73 5.72 28.36 -10.82
CA ARG A 73 5.71 29.72 -10.29
C ARG A 73 7.11 30.12 -9.82
N VAL A 74 7.89 30.64 -10.77
CA VAL A 74 8.62 31.93 -10.80
C VAL A 74 9.80 31.82 -11.76
#